data_AF-A0A2V9HLX4-F1
#
_entry.id   AF-A0A2V9HLX4-F1
#
_cell.length_a   1.000
_cell.length_b   1.000
_cell.length_c   1.000
_cell.angle_alpha   90.00
_cell.angle_beta   90.00
_cell.angle_gamma   90.00
#
_symmetry.space_group_name_H-M   'P 1'
#
loop_
_entity.id
_entity.type
_entity.pdbx_description
1 polymer ?
#
loop_
_entity_poly.entity_id
_entity_poly.type
_entity_poly.pdbx_seq_one_letter_code
_entity_poly.pdbx_strand_id
1 'polypeptide(L)'
;MMRLPVFEFRAPRTLQEAARILDGERANAMPLAGGTDLLPNMKRRQQVPGTLMSLRHIQSLSNIELSPSGLRLGACLTLADIAGDPRFRNGLTALAQAASLVATPQIRNLATLGGNVCLDTRCNYYDQSYEWRKSINFCLKKDGTTCWVAPGSSKCMAVSSTDTGPALMALGARVRLVSHSGEREVLLSDLYNNDGIDY
;
A
#
# COMPACT_ATOMS: atom_id res chain seq x y z
N MET A 1 -20.28 13.72 8.95
CA MET A 1 -19.48 13.34 7.75
C MET A 1 -18.01 13.38 8.11
N MET A 2 -17.27 12.28 7.95
CA MET A 2 -15.81 12.29 8.18
C MET A 2 -15.11 13.03 7.04
N ARG A 3 -14.52 14.19 7.35
CA ARG A 3 -13.76 15.01 6.38
C ARG A 3 -12.31 14.52 6.31
N LEU A 4 -11.68 14.67 5.16
CA LEU A 4 -10.24 14.51 5.05
C LEU A 4 -9.52 15.62 5.84
N PRO A 5 -8.29 15.38 6.34
CA PRO A 5 -7.42 16.45 6.82
C PRO A 5 -7.06 17.39 5.66
N VAL A 6 -6.52 18.58 5.97
CA VAL A 6 -5.94 19.47 4.95
C VAL A 6 -4.64 18.86 4.45
N PHE A 7 -4.46 18.86 3.12
CA PHE A 7 -3.24 18.41 2.46
C PHE A 7 -3.04 19.18 1.16
N GLU A 8 -1.80 19.28 0.71
CA GLU A 8 -1.44 19.68 -0.65
C GLU A 8 -1.53 18.47 -1.59
N PHE A 9 -1.98 18.70 -2.83
CA PHE A 9 -2.06 17.65 -3.84
C PHE A 9 -1.01 17.88 -4.93
N ARG A 10 -0.16 16.87 -5.17
CA ARG A 10 0.85 16.85 -6.22
C ARG A 10 0.55 15.74 -7.22
N ALA A 11 0.82 15.98 -8.50
CA ALA A 11 0.52 15.04 -9.58
C ALA A 11 1.70 14.92 -10.56
N PRO A 12 2.84 14.35 -10.12
CA PRO A 12 4.01 14.16 -10.97
C PRO A 12 3.71 13.27 -12.17
N ARG A 13 4.46 13.46 -13.25
CA ARG A 13 4.34 12.67 -14.49
C ARG A 13 5.48 11.68 -14.67
N THR A 14 6.53 11.79 -13.86
CA THR A 14 7.70 10.92 -13.92
C THR A 14 8.05 10.36 -12.55
N LEU A 15 8.73 9.21 -12.53
CA LEU A 15 9.26 8.62 -11.30
C LEU A 15 10.29 9.54 -10.63
N GLN A 16 11.08 10.26 -11.41
CA GLN A 16 12.10 11.19 -10.91
C GLN A 16 11.47 12.42 -10.24
N GLU A 17 10.35 12.94 -10.74
CA GLU A 17 9.58 13.98 -10.04
C GLU A 17 9.00 13.45 -8.74
N ALA A 18 8.39 12.26 -8.78
CA ALA A 18 7.80 11.65 -7.60
C ALA A 18 8.85 11.38 -6.50
N ALA A 19 10.01 10.86 -6.88
CA ALA A 19 11.12 10.59 -5.99
C ALA A 19 11.66 11.87 -5.33
N ARG A 20 11.73 12.99 -6.07
CA ARG A 20 12.16 14.29 -5.52
C ARG A 20 11.18 14.84 -4.49
N ILE A 21 9.87 14.69 -4.74
CA ILE A 21 8.84 15.11 -3.78
C ILE A 21 8.96 14.30 -2.49
N LEU A 22 9.07 12.97 -2.59
CA LEU A 22 9.22 12.09 -1.43
C LEU A 22 10.50 12.36 -0.64
N ASP A 23 11.61 12.66 -1.31
CA ASP A 23 12.87 12.98 -0.64
C ASP A 23 12.81 14.33 0.10
N GLY A 24 12.23 15.35 -0.53
CA GLY A 24 12.10 16.68 0.06
C GLY A 24 11.12 16.76 1.23
N GLU A 25 10.01 16.02 1.17
CA GLU A 25 8.94 16.08 2.18
C GLU A 25 8.94 14.90 3.17
N ARG A 26 9.69 13.83 2.87
CA ARG A 26 9.84 12.63 3.71
C ARG A 26 8.48 12.06 4.15
N ALA A 27 8.32 11.78 5.45
CA ALA A 27 7.11 11.20 6.03
C ALA A 27 5.86 12.11 5.91
N ASN A 28 6.02 13.37 5.50
CA ASN A 28 4.89 14.29 5.29
C ASN A 28 4.21 14.09 3.93
N ALA A 29 4.86 13.45 2.96
CA ALA A 29 4.28 13.12 1.67
C ALA A 29 3.94 11.63 1.58
N MET A 30 2.75 11.31 1.07
CA MET A 30 2.33 9.93 0.81
C MET A 30 1.94 9.72 -0.65
N PRO A 31 2.41 8.63 -1.29
CA PRO A 31 1.94 8.23 -2.60
C PRO A 31 0.44 7.87 -2.57
N LEU A 32 -0.29 8.32 -3.59
CA LEU A 32 -1.70 8.02 -3.81
C LEU A 32 -1.88 7.31 -5.15
N ALA A 33 -2.20 6.02 -5.09
CA ALA A 33 -2.63 5.23 -6.25
C ALA A 33 -4.17 5.19 -6.34
N GLY A 34 -4.78 4.04 -6.03
CA GLY A 34 -6.24 3.87 -6.00
C GLY A 34 -6.95 4.59 -4.86
N GLY A 35 -6.24 4.90 -3.77
CA GLY A 35 -6.80 5.58 -2.59
C GLY A 35 -7.78 4.75 -1.76
N THR A 36 -7.97 3.47 -2.08
CA THR A 36 -8.96 2.58 -1.45
C THR A 36 -8.62 2.19 -0.01
N ASP A 37 -7.35 2.31 0.39
CA ASP A 37 -6.88 2.14 1.77
C ASP A 37 -6.56 3.49 2.44
N LEU A 38 -5.67 4.28 1.82
CA LEU A 38 -5.18 5.54 2.36
C LEU A 38 -6.30 6.55 2.67
N LEU A 39 -7.28 6.75 1.78
CA LEU A 39 -8.29 7.79 1.99
C LEU A 39 -9.26 7.46 3.15
N PRO A 40 -9.76 6.22 3.31
CA PRO A 40 -10.41 5.80 4.55
C PRO A 40 -9.56 6.03 5.80
N ASN A 41 -8.27 5.69 5.75
CA ASN A 41 -7.38 5.86 6.89
C ASN A 41 -7.18 7.33 7.26
N MET A 42 -7.07 8.21 6.25
CA MET A 42 -7.03 9.66 6.45
C MET A 42 -8.31 10.23 7.04
N LYS A 43 -9.48 9.77 6.57
CA LYS A 43 -10.78 10.15 7.16
C LYS A 43 -10.85 9.78 8.64
N ARG A 44 -10.24 8.66 9.04
CA ARG A 44 -10.12 8.22 10.43
C ARG A 44 -8.99 8.88 11.22
N ARG A 45 -8.15 9.73 10.60
CA ARG A 45 -6.94 10.35 11.20
C ARG A 45 -5.88 9.34 11.65
N GLN A 46 -5.77 8.23 10.95
CA GLN A 46 -4.70 7.25 11.16
C GLN A 46 -3.43 7.71 10.45
N GLN A 47 -3.59 8.19 9.22
CA GLN A 47 -2.56 8.81 8.40
C GLN A 47 -2.98 10.25 8.11
N VAL A 48 -2.09 11.21 8.33
CA VAL A 48 -2.36 12.64 8.14
C VAL A 48 -1.21 13.33 7.40
N PRO A 49 -0.82 12.85 6.21
CA PRO A 49 0.24 13.47 5.44
C PRO A 49 -0.16 14.90 5.05
N GLY A 50 0.79 15.83 5.11
CA GLY A 50 0.62 17.18 4.60
C GLY A 50 0.54 17.23 3.07
N THR A 51 1.02 16.21 2.37
CA THR A 51 0.97 16.12 0.91
C THR A 51 0.53 14.74 0.43
N LEU A 52 -0.41 14.72 -0.52
CA LEU A 52 -0.75 13.54 -1.30
C LEU A 52 -0.20 13.66 -2.71
N MET A 53 0.56 12.64 -3.13
CA MET A 53 1.20 12.59 -4.43
C MET A 53 0.55 11.53 -5.31
N SER A 54 -0.26 11.94 -6.28
CA SER A 54 -0.91 11.04 -7.22
C SER A 54 0.10 10.35 -8.14
N LEU A 55 0.04 9.02 -8.19
CA LEU A 55 0.82 8.19 -9.11
C LEU A 55 0.15 8.00 -10.47
N ARG A 56 -1.12 8.43 -10.62
CA ARG A 56 -1.98 8.15 -11.78
C ARG A 56 -1.39 8.60 -13.12
N HIS A 57 -0.57 9.65 -13.13
CA HIS A 57 -0.03 10.22 -14.37
C HIS A 57 1.37 9.70 -14.74
N ILE A 58 1.96 8.80 -13.94
CA ILE A 58 3.24 8.17 -14.24
C ILE A 58 2.96 6.91 -15.08
N GLN A 59 2.94 7.07 -16.41
CA GLN A 59 2.52 6.00 -17.33
C GLN A 59 3.32 4.69 -17.18
N SER A 60 4.62 4.79 -16.86
CA SER A 60 5.47 3.61 -16.65
C SER A 60 5.03 2.72 -15.47
N LEU A 61 4.19 3.22 -14.56
CA LEU A 61 3.64 2.44 -13.46
C LEU A 61 2.41 1.60 -13.85
N SER A 62 1.87 1.73 -15.06
CA SER A 62 0.67 0.99 -15.48
C SER A 62 0.94 -0.05 -16.58
N ASN A 63 2.21 -0.31 -16.89
CA ASN A 63 2.60 -1.21 -17.97
C ASN A 63 2.77 -2.66 -17.49
N ILE A 64 2.54 -3.60 -18.40
CA ILE A 64 2.97 -4.99 -18.28
C ILE A 64 4.03 -5.21 -19.35
N GLU A 65 5.25 -5.51 -18.94
CA GLU A 65 6.39 -5.70 -19.83
C GLU A 65 6.87 -7.16 -19.74
N LEU A 66 6.85 -7.86 -20.86
CA LEU A 66 7.42 -9.20 -20.96
C LEU A 66 8.90 -9.10 -21.35
N SER A 67 9.75 -9.81 -20.62
CA SER A 67 11.18 -9.90 -20.88
C SER A 67 11.64 -11.37 -20.85
N PRO A 68 12.82 -11.69 -21.40
CA PRO A 68 13.41 -13.03 -21.26
C PRO A 68 13.63 -13.46 -19.80
N SER A 69 13.80 -12.49 -18.90
CA SER A 69 13.96 -12.69 -17.45
C SER A 69 12.65 -12.83 -16.67
N GLY A 70 11.49 -12.70 -17.34
CA GLY A 70 10.17 -12.79 -16.71
C GLY A 70 9.28 -11.58 -16.99
N LEU A 71 8.22 -11.45 -16.19
CA LEU A 71 7.20 -10.42 -16.34
C LEU A 71 7.43 -9.27 -15.36
N ARG A 72 7.48 -8.04 -15.87
CA ARG A 72 7.49 -6.83 -15.06
C ARG A 72 6.09 -6.24 -15.01
N LEU A 73 5.60 -6.03 -13.80
CA LEU A 73 4.27 -5.50 -13.50
C LEU A 73 4.38 -4.08 -12.96
N GLY A 74 3.67 -3.16 -13.57
CA GLY A 74 3.53 -1.80 -13.07
C GLY A 74 2.78 -1.74 -11.74
N ALA A 75 3.26 -0.93 -10.79
CA ALA A 75 2.67 -0.79 -9.47
C ALA A 75 1.24 -0.21 -9.48
N CYS A 76 0.86 0.49 -10.54
CA CYS A 76 -0.47 1.08 -10.75
C CYS A 76 -1.41 0.20 -11.61
N LEU A 77 -1.03 -1.02 -11.97
CA LEU A 77 -1.98 -1.99 -12.53
C LEU A 77 -3.12 -2.23 -11.54
N THR A 78 -4.36 -2.17 -12.01
CA THR A 78 -5.50 -2.40 -11.13
C THR A 78 -5.63 -3.89 -10.80
N LEU A 79 -6.17 -4.20 -9.63
CA LEU A 79 -6.43 -5.58 -9.25
C LEU A 79 -7.50 -6.22 -10.14
N ALA A 80 -8.42 -5.41 -10.68
CA ALA A 80 -9.39 -5.87 -11.68
C ALA A 80 -8.72 -6.29 -12.99
N ASP A 81 -7.76 -5.49 -13.49
CA ASP A 81 -7.00 -5.83 -14.70
C ASP A 81 -6.23 -7.15 -14.52
N ILE A 82 -5.55 -7.31 -13.38
CA ILE A 82 -4.78 -8.52 -13.07
C ILE A 82 -5.70 -9.75 -12.96
N ALA A 83 -6.86 -9.63 -12.29
CA ALA A 83 -7.80 -10.72 -12.14
C ALA A 83 -8.47 -11.13 -13.47
N GLY A 84 -8.72 -10.15 -14.35
CA GLY A 84 -9.42 -10.36 -15.62
C GLY A 84 -8.53 -10.76 -16.79
N ASP A 85 -7.23 -10.47 -16.73
CA ASP A 85 -6.32 -10.63 -17.87
C ASP A 85 -5.88 -12.09 -18.08
N PRO A 86 -6.19 -12.69 -19.25
CA PRO A 86 -5.82 -14.08 -19.56
C PRO A 86 -4.31 -14.37 -19.48
N ARG A 87 -3.46 -13.37 -19.66
CA ARG A 87 -1.99 -13.52 -19.57
C ARG A 87 -1.55 -14.03 -18.20
N PHE A 88 -2.31 -13.71 -17.14
CA PHE A 88 -1.99 -14.16 -15.79
C PHE A 88 -2.46 -15.59 -15.50
N ARG A 89 -3.26 -16.21 -16.37
CA ARG A 89 -3.76 -17.59 -16.18
C ARG A 89 -2.72 -18.66 -16.51
N ASN A 90 -1.63 -18.29 -17.17
CA ASN A 90 -0.54 -19.18 -17.54
C ASN A 90 0.73 -18.79 -16.76
N GLY A 91 0.97 -19.47 -15.64
CA GLY A 91 2.17 -19.28 -14.80
C GLY A 91 2.05 -18.22 -13.70
N LEU A 92 0.96 -17.43 -13.66
CA LEU A 92 0.69 -16.43 -12.61
C LEU A 92 -0.71 -16.60 -11.98
N THR A 93 -1.30 -17.79 -12.06
CA THR A 93 -2.69 -18.04 -11.66
C THR A 93 -2.94 -17.69 -10.20
N ALA A 94 -1.97 -17.96 -9.32
CA ALA A 94 -2.03 -17.60 -7.90
C ALA A 94 -2.20 -16.08 -7.71
N LEU A 95 -1.52 -15.26 -8.52
CA LEU A 95 -1.66 -13.80 -8.46
C LEU A 95 -3.04 -13.35 -8.95
N ALA A 96 -3.53 -13.90 -10.07
CA ALA A 96 -4.87 -13.57 -10.58
C ALA A 96 -5.98 -13.94 -9.57
N GLN A 97 -5.86 -15.12 -8.95
CA GLN A 97 -6.77 -15.59 -7.90
C GLN A 97 -6.72 -14.67 -6.68
N ALA A 98 -5.52 -14.39 -6.14
CA ALA A 98 -5.36 -13.46 -5.03
C ALA A 98 -5.97 -12.09 -5.32
N ALA A 99 -5.67 -11.50 -6.49
CA ALA A 99 -6.23 -10.21 -6.89
C ALA A 99 -7.77 -10.25 -6.96
N SER A 100 -8.37 -11.36 -7.40
CA SER A 100 -9.83 -11.52 -7.47
C SER A 100 -10.52 -11.63 -6.10
N LEU A 101 -9.79 -12.07 -5.06
CA LEU A 101 -10.30 -12.22 -3.70
C LEU A 101 -10.27 -10.89 -2.92
N VAL A 102 -9.48 -9.91 -3.37
CA VAL A 102 -9.37 -8.62 -2.68
C VAL A 102 -10.70 -7.88 -2.70
N ALA A 103 -11.31 -7.73 -1.54
CA ALA A 103 -12.46 -6.85 -1.28
C ALA A 103 -13.61 -7.00 -2.30
N THR A 104 -14.18 -5.88 -2.76
CA THR A 104 -15.31 -5.85 -3.71
C THR A 104 -14.84 -5.45 -5.12
N PRO A 105 -15.63 -5.75 -6.18
CA PRO A 105 -15.29 -5.34 -7.55
C PRO A 105 -15.02 -3.84 -7.70
N GLN A 106 -15.80 -2.98 -7.03
CA GLN A 106 -15.62 -1.52 -7.10
C GLN A 106 -14.29 -1.08 -6.50
N ILE A 107 -13.87 -1.74 -5.42
CA ILE A 107 -12.55 -1.52 -4.82
C ILE A 107 -11.47 -2.01 -5.79
N ARG A 108 -11.59 -3.20 -6.39
CA ARG A 108 -10.59 -3.74 -7.33
C ARG A 108 -10.40 -2.91 -8.59
N ASN A 109 -11.44 -2.22 -9.05
CA ASN A 109 -11.36 -1.30 -10.19
C ASN A 109 -10.48 -0.07 -9.90
N LEU A 110 -10.24 0.26 -8.63
CA LEU A 110 -9.40 1.40 -8.22
C LEU A 110 -8.09 0.94 -7.55
N ALA A 111 -8.15 -0.12 -6.75
CA ALA A 111 -7.03 -0.68 -6.04
C ALA A 111 -5.97 -1.15 -7.02
N THR A 112 -4.71 -0.83 -6.71
CA THR A 112 -3.56 -1.13 -7.57
C THR A 112 -2.68 -2.18 -6.93
N LEU A 113 -1.89 -2.92 -7.72
CA LEU A 113 -0.94 -3.93 -7.23
C LEU A 113 0.00 -3.38 -6.16
N GLY A 114 0.69 -2.26 -6.42
CA GLY A 114 1.59 -1.63 -5.45
C GLY A 114 0.86 -1.12 -4.21
N GLY A 115 -0.36 -0.61 -4.38
CA GLY A 115 -1.23 -0.24 -3.25
C GLY A 115 -1.67 -1.43 -2.40
N ASN A 116 -1.86 -2.62 -2.97
CA ASN A 116 -2.17 -3.84 -2.22
C ASN A 116 -0.91 -4.50 -1.63
N VAL A 117 0.27 -4.29 -2.21
CA VAL A 117 1.53 -4.71 -1.60
C VAL A 117 1.86 -3.84 -0.39
N CYS A 118 1.60 -2.53 -0.48
CA CYS A 118 1.93 -1.54 0.54
C CYS A 118 0.73 -1.04 1.36
N LEU A 119 -0.34 -1.83 1.50
CA LEU A 119 -1.46 -1.40 2.35
C LEU A 119 -1.03 -1.34 3.82
N ASP A 120 -1.73 -0.53 4.61
CA ASP A 120 -1.53 -0.54 6.06
C ASP A 120 -2.12 -1.83 6.68
N THR A 121 -1.52 -2.24 7.80
CA THR A 121 -2.01 -3.34 8.65
C THR A 121 -3.38 -3.03 9.28
N ARG A 122 -4.09 -4.10 9.67
CA ARG A 122 -5.45 -4.04 10.22
C ARG A 122 -5.50 -4.49 11.68
N CYS A 123 -6.33 -3.80 12.47
CA CYS A 123 -6.63 -4.16 13.85
C CYS A 123 -7.97 -3.53 14.28
N ASN A 124 -8.79 -4.28 15.03
CA ASN A 124 -10.08 -3.79 15.53
C ASN A 124 -9.97 -2.55 16.44
N TYR A 125 -8.81 -2.31 17.06
CA TYR A 125 -8.52 -1.12 17.87
C TYR A 125 -7.92 0.04 17.06
N TYR A 126 -7.40 -0.24 15.87
CA TYR A 126 -6.80 0.75 14.99
C TYR A 126 -7.80 1.26 13.95
N ASP A 127 -8.55 0.37 13.29
CA ASP A 127 -9.51 0.65 12.19
C ASP A 127 -10.81 1.32 12.64
N GLN A 128 -10.70 2.29 13.55
CA GLN A 128 -11.81 2.99 14.20
C GLN A 128 -11.72 4.51 13.98
N SER A 129 -12.82 5.22 14.25
CA SER A 129 -12.85 6.67 14.18
C SER A 129 -11.85 7.31 15.17
N TYR A 130 -11.43 8.54 14.90
CA TYR A 130 -10.54 9.28 15.81
C TYR A 130 -11.12 9.38 17.22
N GLU A 131 -12.42 9.70 17.35
CA GLU A 131 -13.07 9.83 18.65
C GLU A 131 -13.11 8.52 19.44
N TRP A 132 -13.32 7.39 18.73
CA TRP A 132 -13.29 6.08 19.36
C TRP A 132 -11.87 5.72 19.82
N ARG A 133 -10.86 5.97 19.00
CA ARG A 133 -9.47 5.68 19.40
C ARG A 133 -9.06 6.56 20.58
N LYS A 134 -9.46 7.83 20.58
CA LYS A 134 -9.19 8.78 21.67
C LYS A 134 -9.81 8.31 23.00
N SER A 135 -11.00 7.72 22.98
CA SER A 135 -11.68 7.29 24.22
C SER A 135 -10.97 6.14 24.94
N ILE A 136 -10.12 5.37 24.25
CA ILE A 136 -9.30 4.31 24.81
C ILE A 136 -7.82 4.70 24.96
N ASN A 137 -7.50 6.01 24.96
CA ASN A 137 -6.12 6.52 24.98
C ASN A 137 -5.26 5.99 23.81
N PHE A 138 -5.88 5.82 22.65
CA PHE A 138 -5.27 5.33 21.42
C PHE A 138 -4.58 3.97 21.59
N CYS A 139 -3.71 3.56 20.67
CA CYS A 139 -3.01 2.28 20.76
C CYS A 139 -1.53 2.43 20.40
N LEU A 140 -0.73 1.41 20.69
CA LEU A 140 0.70 1.37 20.40
C LEU A 140 1.04 1.77 18.95
N LYS A 141 0.18 1.41 17.98
CA LYS A 141 0.41 1.74 16.56
C LYS A 141 0.36 3.23 16.28
N LYS A 142 -0.47 3.98 17.01
CA LYS A 142 -0.75 5.38 16.70
C LYS A 142 -1.20 6.12 17.94
N ASP A 143 -0.41 7.12 18.34
CA ASP A 143 -0.68 8.13 19.37
C ASP A 143 -0.84 7.58 20.82
N GLY A 144 -0.73 6.28 21.04
CA GLY A 144 -0.76 5.65 22.37
C GLY A 144 0.42 4.71 22.60
N THR A 145 0.46 4.06 23.76
CA THR A 145 1.57 3.18 24.17
C THR A 145 1.16 1.72 24.39
N THR A 146 -0.15 1.42 24.41
CA THR A 146 -0.65 0.07 24.72
C THR A 146 -1.10 -0.67 23.46
N CYS A 147 -0.60 -1.89 23.26
CA CYS A 147 -1.18 -2.79 22.27
C CYS A 147 -2.44 -3.44 22.87
N TRP A 148 -3.64 -2.99 22.50
CA TRP A 148 -4.89 -3.52 23.08
C TRP A 148 -5.19 -4.98 22.72
N VAL A 149 -4.55 -5.54 21.68
CA VAL A 149 -4.62 -6.97 21.36
C VAL A 149 -3.77 -7.78 22.35
N ALA A 150 -2.61 -7.26 22.75
CA ALA A 150 -1.65 -7.93 23.63
C ALA A 150 -0.95 -6.87 24.51
N PRO A 151 -1.54 -6.48 25.67
CA PRO A 151 -1.09 -5.32 26.44
C PRO A 151 0.38 -5.35 26.90
N GLY A 152 0.98 -6.54 27.05
CA GLY A 152 2.40 -6.69 27.39
C GLY A 152 3.36 -6.75 26.18
N SER A 153 2.85 -6.61 24.96
CA SER A 153 3.67 -6.68 23.75
C SER A 153 4.52 -5.43 23.58
N SER A 154 5.80 -5.61 23.24
CA SER A 154 6.71 -4.53 22.84
C SER A 154 6.51 -4.07 21.40
N LYS A 155 5.67 -4.77 20.62
CA LYS A 155 5.39 -4.48 19.20
C LYS A 155 3.90 -4.47 18.90
N CYS A 156 3.52 -3.87 17.79
CA CYS A 156 2.12 -3.90 17.36
C CYS A 156 1.75 -5.27 16.78
N MET A 157 0.58 -5.80 17.16
CA MET A 157 0.03 -7.06 16.67
C MET A 157 -1.00 -6.87 15.55
N ALA A 158 -1.01 -5.72 14.88
CA ALA A 158 -1.83 -5.51 13.70
C ALA A 158 -1.37 -6.45 12.58
N VAL A 159 -2.32 -6.95 11.80
CA VAL A 159 -2.07 -8.02 10.81
C VAL A 159 -2.16 -7.45 9.41
N SER A 160 -1.28 -7.89 8.53
CA SER A 160 -1.39 -7.59 7.11
C SER A 160 -2.58 -8.28 6.46
N SER A 161 -3.31 -7.55 5.64
CA SER A 161 -4.42 -8.09 4.84
C SER A 161 -4.13 -7.99 3.35
N THR A 162 -2.87 -8.18 2.94
CA THR A 162 -2.49 -8.27 1.52
C THR A 162 -2.74 -9.68 1.01
N ASP A 163 -3.67 -9.85 0.07
CA ASP A 163 -3.86 -11.14 -0.60
C ASP A 163 -2.79 -11.36 -1.68
N THR A 164 -2.36 -10.30 -2.39
CA THR A 164 -1.38 -10.45 -3.48
C THR A 164 0.04 -10.67 -2.97
N GLY A 165 0.38 -10.18 -1.77
CA GLY A 165 1.72 -10.34 -1.20
C GLY A 165 2.18 -11.80 -1.11
N PRO A 166 1.45 -12.70 -0.42
CA PRO A 166 1.78 -14.13 -0.36
C PRO A 166 1.89 -14.80 -1.73
N ALA A 167 0.97 -14.49 -2.65
CA ALA A 167 1.00 -15.04 -4.00
C ALA A 167 2.26 -14.63 -4.77
N LEU A 168 2.65 -13.35 -4.69
CA LEU A 168 3.87 -12.83 -5.29
C LEU A 168 5.13 -13.39 -4.62
N MET A 169 5.14 -13.53 -3.29
CA MET A 169 6.26 -14.14 -2.56
C MET A 169 6.48 -15.59 -2.97
N ALA A 170 5.40 -16.38 -3.10
CA ALA A 170 5.48 -17.77 -3.58
C ALA A 170 6.01 -17.88 -5.03
N LEU A 171 5.77 -16.85 -5.85
CA LEU A 171 6.30 -16.74 -7.21
C LEU A 171 7.74 -16.19 -7.27
N GLY A 172 8.39 -15.92 -6.13
CA GLY A 172 9.75 -15.38 -6.08
C GLY A 172 9.85 -13.93 -6.56
N ALA A 173 8.76 -13.15 -6.42
CA ALA A 173 8.70 -11.78 -6.92
C ALA A 173 9.74 -10.88 -6.27
N ARG A 174 10.23 -9.93 -7.08
CA ARG A 174 11.17 -8.88 -6.69
C ARG A 174 10.50 -7.53 -6.88
N VAL A 175 10.85 -6.56 -6.04
CA VAL A 175 10.30 -5.20 -6.10
C VAL A 175 11.40 -4.22 -6.46
N ARG A 176 11.18 -3.47 -7.54
CA ARG A 176 12.02 -2.33 -7.93
C ARG A 176 11.56 -1.08 -7.19
N LEU A 177 12.43 -0.57 -6.33
CA LEU A 177 12.25 0.65 -5.55
C LEU A 177 12.99 1.79 -6.24
N VAL A 178 12.35 2.96 -6.29
CA VAL A 178 12.89 4.17 -6.89
C VAL A 178 12.90 5.28 -5.83
N SER A 179 14.05 5.91 -5.64
CA SER A 179 14.26 7.05 -4.75
C SER A 179 15.05 8.15 -5.46
N HIS A 180 15.28 9.27 -4.77
CA HIS A 180 16.15 10.33 -5.30
C HIS A 180 17.60 9.83 -5.52
N SER A 181 18.06 8.89 -4.70
CA SER A 181 19.40 8.31 -4.77
C SER A 181 19.57 7.24 -5.86
N GLY A 182 18.49 6.89 -6.58
CA GLY A 182 18.52 5.93 -7.68
C GLY A 182 17.54 4.78 -7.48
N GLU A 183 17.87 3.63 -8.06
CA GLU A 183 17.00 2.46 -8.09
C GLU A 183 17.67 1.26 -7.46
N ARG A 184 16.87 0.44 -6.78
CA ARG A 184 17.33 -0.85 -6.25
C ARG A 184 16.22 -1.88 -6.36
N GLU A 185 16.61 -3.14 -6.32
CA GLU A 185 15.69 -4.26 -6.34
C GLU A 185 15.89 -5.13 -5.10
N VAL A 186 14.80 -5.55 -4.49
CA VAL A 186 14.78 -6.41 -3.29
C VAL A 186 13.82 -7.57 -3.50
N LEU A 187 13.95 -8.65 -2.73
CA LEU A 187 12.90 -9.66 -2.67
C LEU A 187 11.65 -9.02 -2.07
N LEU A 188 10.46 -9.42 -2.54
CA LEU A 188 9.22 -8.90 -1.97
C LEU A 188 9.10 -9.23 -0.48
N SER A 189 9.59 -10.40 -0.05
CA SER A 189 9.62 -10.79 1.37
C SER A 189 10.37 -9.78 2.24
N ASP A 190 11.37 -9.11 1.69
CA ASP A 190 12.23 -8.17 2.42
C ASP A 190 11.56 -6.79 2.59
N LEU A 191 10.39 -6.58 1.99
CA LEU A 191 9.56 -5.40 2.29
C LEU A 191 8.80 -5.54 3.60
N TYR A 192 8.68 -6.76 4.15
CA TYR A 192 7.81 -7.02 5.27
C TYR A 192 8.58 -7.36 6.56
N ASN A 193 8.21 -6.73 7.67
CA ASN A 193 8.66 -7.10 9.00
C ASN A 193 7.50 -7.62 9.85
N ASN A 194 7.85 -8.44 10.85
CA ASN A 194 6.88 -8.93 11.82
C ASN A 194 6.61 -7.90 12.94
N ASP A 195 6.19 -6.68 12.56
CA ASP A 195 5.75 -5.60 13.46
C ASP A 195 4.59 -4.84 12.81
N GLY A 196 3.46 -4.70 13.49
CA GLY A 196 2.32 -3.98 12.93
C GLY A 196 2.53 -2.46 12.74
N ILE A 197 3.60 -1.85 13.27
CA ILE A 197 3.95 -0.44 13.01
C ILE A 197 4.82 -0.34 11.77
N ASP A 198 5.97 -1.01 11.82
CA ASP A 198 6.99 -1.01 10.77
C ASP A 198 6.86 -2.26 9.88
N TYR A 199 5.62 -2.56 9.48
CA TYR A 199 5.22 -3.77 8.75
C TYR A 199 5.83 -3.84 7.35
#